data_AF-A0A4W6DYH4-F1
#
_entry.id   AF-A0A4W6DYH4-F1
#
_cell.length_a   1.000
_cell.length_b   1.000
_cell.length_c   1.000
_cell.angle_alpha   90.00
_cell.angle_beta   90.00
_cell.angle_gamma   90.00
#
_symmetry.space_group_name_H-M   'P 1'
#
loop_
_entity.id
_entity.type
_entity.pdbx_description
1 polymer ?
#
loop_
_entity_poly.entity_id
_entity_poly.type
_entity_poly.pdbx_seq_one_letter_code
_entity_poly.pdbx_strand_id
1 'polypeptide(L)'
;MPATLQAFILTFSTLCGSTVVSGILSSPTNVRLTSYNMNLVLTWNPPKGAASGLIYTTEYNTSVIPYRVGCVNISTLNCDFTRLNTSMRPAIIEYGKYFGRVRAQLGSESSAWVESNTITMDKDTIIGSPNVSLFSNGATIEVSIKDPVFAVSTLRNVYSFATYNITYWKNSQREKTRHISNIQQNRVVLNDLDPWTEYCIQVQINTERNPKPSKLSGIVCESTTNEEAAPWVAAIVTFVFMAMAVALVVVAVVYRERISNFLCPKDALPQHFKEYLLAHPNSTIYMDMRNSHPPEEIYHQISIIADDRSVEGEVPLEVARTACSKQCDVTVEER
;
A
#
# COMPACT_ATOMS: atom_id res chain seq x y z
N MET A 1 -41.10 -39.73 -106.97
CA MET A 1 -40.05 -40.47 -106.22
C MET A 1 -39.22 -39.45 -105.41
N PRO A 2 -38.50 -39.86 -104.35
CA PRO A 2 -38.19 -39.01 -103.19
C PRO A 2 -36.96 -38.09 -103.40
N ALA A 3 -36.57 -37.20 -102.47
CA ALA A 3 -36.92 -37.12 -101.06
C ALA A 3 -37.11 -35.68 -100.52
N THR A 4 -37.97 -35.56 -99.49
CA THR A 4 -38.13 -34.35 -98.68
C THR A 4 -37.04 -34.22 -97.62
N LEU A 5 -36.50 -33.02 -97.46
CA LEU A 5 -35.46 -32.70 -96.48
C LEU A 5 -36.01 -32.70 -95.05
N GLN A 6 -35.41 -33.46 -94.13
CA GLN A 6 -35.57 -33.28 -92.68
C GLN A 6 -34.21 -33.36 -91.98
N ALA A 7 -33.75 -32.21 -91.46
CA ALA A 7 -32.60 -32.14 -90.58
C ALA A 7 -33.09 -32.08 -89.12
N PHE A 8 -32.89 -33.15 -88.35
CA PHE A 8 -33.17 -33.16 -86.92
C PHE A 8 -32.10 -32.36 -86.16
N ILE A 9 -32.40 -31.10 -85.84
CA ILE A 9 -31.56 -30.28 -84.96
C ILE A 9 -31.83 -30.71 -83.52
N LEU A 10 -30.99 -31.60 -82.98
CA LEU A 10 -31.01 -31.96 -81.57
C LEU A 10 -30.42 -30.82 -80.73
N THR A 11 -31.27 -29.92 -80.26
CA THR A 11 -30.90 -28.89 -79.28
C THR A 11 -30.61 -29.53 -77.93
N PHE A 12 -29.36 -29.89 -77.68
CA PHE A 12 -28.88 -30.24 -76.34
C PHE A 12 -28.97 -29.01 -75.43
N SER A 13 -30.09 -28.90 -74.69
CA SER A 13 -30.26 -27.93 -73.63
C SER A 13 -29.35 -28.28 -72.46
N THR A 14 -28.15 -27.70 -72.47
CA THR A 14 -27.21 -27.79 -71.36
C THR A 14 -27.84 -27.13 -70.12
N LEU A 15 -28.37 -27.94 -69.21
CA LEU A 15 -28.68 -27.48 -67.86
C LEU A 15 -27.37 -26.97 -67.25
N CYS A 16 -27.24 -25.65 -67.18
CA CYS A 16 -26.22 -25.00 -66.37
C CYS A 16 -26.60 -25.26 -64.91
N GLY A 17 -26.20 -26.42 -64.40
CA GLY A 17 -26.43 -26.81 -63.03
C GLY A 17 -25.68 -25.83 -62.14
N SER A 18 -26.42 -24.89 -61.55
CA SER A 18 -25.90 -23.97 -60.55
C SER A 18 -25.30 -24.78 -59.41
N THR A 19 -23.98 -24.89 -59.39
CA THR A 19 -23.26 -25.50 -58.28
C THR A 19 -23.46 -24.59 -57.08
N VAL A 20 -24.44 -24.94 -56.25
CA VAL A 20 -24.62 -24.37 -54.93
C VAL A 20 -23.41 -24.80 -54.11
N VAL A 21 -22.36 -23.98 -54.18
CA VAL A 21 -21.23 -24.05 -53.26
C VAL A 21 -21.78 -23.59 -51.92
N SER A 22 -22.35 -24.52 -51.15
CA SER A 22 -22.51 -24.33 -49.70
C SER A 22 -21.16 -23.94 -49.15
N GLY A 23 -21.07 -22.72 -48.63
CA GLY A 23 -19.80 -22.14 -48.23
C GLY A 23 -19.25 -22.97 -47.06
N ILE A 24 -18.12 -23.65 -47.25
CA ILE A 24 -17.47 -24.33 -46.12
C ILE A 24 -17.03 -23.22 -45.16
N LEU A 25 -17.82 -23.02 -44.11
CA LEU A 25 -17.65 -21.92 -43.18
C LEU A 25 -16.25 -22.00 -42.59
N SER A 26 -15.43 -20.98 -42.87
CA SER A 26 -14.01 -21.00 -42.49
C SER A 26 -13.86 -21.10 -40.98
N SER A 27 -12.93 -21.94 -40.53
CA SER A 27 -12.75 -22.21 -39.10
C SER A 27 -12.06 -21.05 -38.34
N PRO A 28 -12.26 -20.94 -37.02
CA PRO A 28 -11.50 -20.05 -36.15
C PRO A 28 -9.99 -20.29 -36.26
N THR A 29 -9.20 -19.26 -35.97
CA THR A 29 -7.72 -19.32 -36.03
C THR A 29 -7.09 -18.98 -34.68
N ASN A 30 -5.80 -19.28 -34.47
CA ASN A 30 -5.09 -18.99 -33.20
C ASN A 30 -5.82 -19.51 -31.94
N VAL A 31 -6.41 -20.71 -32.02
CA VAL A 31 -7.14 -21.33 -30.90
C VAL A 31 -6.15 -21.73 -29.80
N ARG A 32 -6.28 -21.10 -28.63
CA ARG A 32 -5.35 -21.27 -27.51
C ARG A 32 -6.09 -21.46 -26.20
N LEU A 33 -5.69 -22.46 -25.44
CA LEU A 33 -6.13 -22.67 -24.07
C LEU A 33 -5.07 -22.08 -23.13
N THR A 34 -5.49 -21.24 -22.20
CA THR A 34 -4.62 -20.62 -21.19
C THR A 34 -5.15 -20.91 -19.79
N SER A 35 -4.25 -21.00 -18.81
CA SER A 35 -4.61 -21.15 -17.40
C SER A 35 -3.82 -20.12 -16.60
N TYR A 36 -4.51 -19.30 -15.81
CA TYR A 36 -3.90 -18.28 -14.95
C TYR A 36 -4.55 -18.35 -13.57
N ASN A 37 -3.79 -18.59 -12.51
CA ASN A 37 -4.33 -18.88 -11.17
C ASN A 37 -5.44 -19.96 -11.20
N MET A 38 -5.25 -21.02 -12.00
CA MET A 38 -6.26 -22.06 -12.25
C MET A 38 -7.60 -21.60 -12.87
N ASN A 39 -7.68 -20.39 -13.40
CA ASN A 39 -8.78 -19.99 -14.27
C ASN A 39 -8.48 -20.44 -15.71
N LEU A 40 -9.21 -21.44 -16.22
CA LEU A 40 -8.97 -22.07 -17.52
C LEU A 40 -9.84 -21.39 -18.60
N VAL A 41 -9.19 -20.71 -19.55
CA VAL A 41 -9.87 -19.89 -20.58
C VAL A 41 -9.40 -20.29 -21.97
N LEU A 42 -10.35 -20.63 -22.85
CA LEU A 42 -10.13 -20.82 -24.28
C LEU A 42 -10.29 -19.47 -25.00
N THR A 43 -9.35 -19.12 -25.89
CA THR A 43 -9.39 -17.92 -26.73
C THR A 43 -9.13 -18.29 -28.21
N TRP A 44 -9.64 -17.48 -29.13
CA TRP A 44 -9.44 -17.67 -30.58
C TRP A 44 -9.59 -16.36 -31.34
N ASN A 45 -9.09 -16.33 -32.56
CA ASN A 45 -9.35 -15.27 -33.54
C ASN A 45 -10.50 -15.71 -34.47
N PRO A 46 -11.28 -14.76 -35.02
CA PRO A 46 -12.27 -15.07 -36.04
C PRO A 46 -11.61 -15.61 -37.34
N PRO A 47 -12.40 -16.23 -38.23
CA PRO A 47 -11.93 -16.57 -39.58
C PRO A 47 -11.48 -15.34 -40.37
N LYS A 48 -10.55 -15.51 -41.33
CA LYS A 48 -10.21 -14.43 -42.27
C LYS A 48 -11.40 -14.16 -43.20
N GLY A 49 -11.77 -12.89 -43.38
CA GLY A 49 -12.97 -12.52 -44.14
C GLY A 49 -14.29 -12.85 -43.44
N ALA A 50 -14.27 -13.00 -42.11
CA ALA A 50 -15.44 -13.26 -41.27
C ALA A 50 -16.63 -12.32 -41.56
N ALA A 51 -17.79 -12.90 -41.86
CA ALA A 51 -19.06 -12.18 -41.94
C ALA A 51 -19.53 -11.69 -40.55
N SER A 52 -20.31 -10.62 -40.52
CA SER A 52 -21.01 -10.19 -39.31
C SER A 52 -22.06 -11.24 -38.86
N GLY A 53 -22.26 -11.37 -37.55
CA GLY A 53 -23.24 -12.31 -36.98
C GLY A 53 -22.73 -13.73 -36.71
N LEU A 54 -21.44 -13.99 -36.88
CA LEU A 54 -20.83 -15.26 -36.44
C LEU A 54 -21.00 -15.48 -34.93
N ILE A 55 -21.45 -16.69 -34.58
CA ILE A 55 -21.49 -17.19 -33.21
C ILE A 55 -20.55 -18.39 -33.08
N TYR A 56 -20.07 -18.65 -31.87
CA TYR A 56 -19.13 -19.72 -31.57
C TYR A 56 -19.73 -20.66 -30.54
N THR A 57 -19.43 -21.95 -30.72
CA THR A 57 -19.67 -22.99 -29.72
C THR A 57 -18.35 -23.67 -29.40
N THR A 58 -18.11 -23.86 -28.10
CA THR A 58 -16.88 -24.45 -27.57
C THR A 58 -17.18 -25.75 -26.81
N GLU A 59 -16.20 -26.63 -26.80
CA GLU A 59 -16.20 -27.87 -26.02
C GLU A 59 -14.83 -28.02 -25.33
N TYR A 60 -14.78 -28.78 -24.24
CA TYR A 60 -13.55 -29.10 -23.53
C TYR A 60 -13.48 -30.58 -23.16
N ASN A 61 -12.30 -31.16 -23.33
CA ASN A 61 -11.99 -32.54 -22.99
C ASN A 61 -11.37 -32.58 -21.58
N THR A 62 -11.68 -33.60 -20.79
CA THR A 62 -11.05 -33.85 -19.48
C THR A 62 -10.51 -35.27 -19.44
N SER A 63 -9.53 -35.55 -18.56
CA SER A 63 -8.94 -36.89 -18.37
C SER A 63 -9.93 -38.06 -18.16
N VAL A 64 -11.21 -37.78 -17.90
CA VAL A 64 -12.25 -38.79 -17.58
C VAL A 64 -13.40 -38.78 -18.59
N ILE A 65 -13.81 -37.63 -19.13
CA ILE A 65 -14.91 -37.55 -20.11
C ILE A 65 -14.54 -36.58 -21.25
N PRO A 66 -14.60 -37.05 -22.52
CA PRO A 66 -14.31 -36.22 -23.68
C PRO A 66 -15.45 -35.24 -24.01
N TYR A 67 -15.09 -34.14 -24.66
CA TYR A 67 -16.00 -33.19 -25.33
C TYR A 67 -17.22 -32.76 -24.51
N ARG A 68 -16.99 -32.27 -23.29
CA ARG A 68 -18.01 -31.57 -22.50
C ARG A 68 -18.35 -30.24 -23.18
N VAL A 69 -19.64 -29.92 -23.24
CA VAL A 69 -20.13 -28.63 -23.75
C VAL A 69 -19.56 -27.50 -22.91
N GLY A 70 -18.94 -26.51 -23.58
CA GLY A 70 -18.40 -25.30 -22.99
C GLY A 70 -19.42 -24.15 -22.99
N CYS A 71 -19.07 -23.07 -23.68
CA CYS A 71 -19.96 -21.98 -24.05
C CYS A 71 -20.65 -22.31 -25.38
N VAL A 72 -21.89 -21.87 -25.58
CA VAL A 72 -22.71 -22.18 -26.76
C VAL A 72 -23.31 -20.90 -27.30
N ASN A 73 -23.33 -20.73 -28.63
CA ASN A 73 -23.91 -19.58 -29.33
C ASN A 73 -23.41 -18.20 -28.85
N ILE A 74 -22.14 -18.11 -28.45
CA ILE A 74 -21.53 -16.86 -27.97
C ILE A 74 -20.90 -16.05 -29.11
N SER A 75 -21.01 -14.73 -29.09
CA SER A 75 -20.30 -13.82 -30.01
C SER A 75 -18.89 -13.44 -29.51
N THR A 76 -18.56 -13.75 -28.26
CA THR A 76 -17.24 -13.47 -27.66
C THR A 76 -16.16 -14.36 -28.24
N LEU A 77 -14.96 -13.82 -28.40
CA LEU A 77 -13.75 -14.53 -28.87
C LEU A 77 -13.01 -15.29 -27.75
N ASN A 78 -13.70 -15.56 -26.65
CA ASN A 78 -13.20 -16.34 -25.53
C ASN A 78 -14.35 -17.07 -24.81
N CYS A 79 -14.00 -18.12 -24.08
CA CYS A 79 -14.86 -18.86 -23.17
C CYS A 79 -14.06 -19.23 -21.91
N ASP A 80 -14.52 -18.75 -20.75
CA ASP A 80 -13.99 -19.15 -19.44
C ASP A 80 -14.64 -20.49 -19.05
N PHE A 81 -13.84 -21.56 -19.01
CA PHE A 81 -14.33 -22.89 -18.68
C PHE A 81 -14.47 -23.11 -17.17
N THR A 82 -13.72 -22.39 -16.33
CA THR A 82 -13.83 -22.48 -14.86
C THR A 82 -15.14 -21.86 -14.36
N ARG A 83 -15.64 -20.81 -15.02
CA ARG A 83 -16.92 -20.15 -14.70
C ARG A 83 -18.18 -20.86 -15.19
N LEU A 84 -18.09 -22.08 -15.74
CA LEU A 84 -19.23 -22.84 -16.27
C LEU A 84 -20.10 -23.48 -15.16
N ASN A 85 -20.59 -22.64 -14.25
CA ASN A 85 -21.42 -22.99 -13.10
C ASN A 85 -22.82 -23.49 -13.52
N THR A 86 -22.90 -24.76 -13.91
CA THR A 86 -24.16 -25.51 -13.96
C THR A 86 -24.01 -26.80 -13.16
N SER A 87 -24.99 -27.12 -12.32
CA SER A 87 -24.95 -28.23 -11.35
C SER A 87 -24.81 -29.63 -11.98
N MET A 88 -24.98 -29.76 -13.30
CA MET A 88 -24.75 -31.00 -14.06
C MET A 88 -23.34 -31.13 -14.67
N ARG A 89 -22.49 -30.10 -14.58
CA ARG A 89 -21.10 -30.17 -15.05
C ARG A 89 -20.17 -30.42 -13.85
N PRO A 90 -19.43 -31.55 -13.80
CA PRO A 90 -18.42 -31.75 -12.77
C PRO A 90 -17.30 -30.73 -12.96
N ALA A 91 -16.80 -30.23 -11.82
CA ALA A 91 -15.86 -29.13 -11.76
C ALA A 91 -14.57 -29.38 -12.57
N ILE A 92 -13.92 -28.27 -12.95
CA ILE A 92 -12.50 -28.30 -13.29
C ILE A 92 -11.74 -28.57 -11.98
N ILE A 93 -10.76 -29.48 -12.02
CA ILE A 93 -9.98 -29.92 -10.87
C ILE A 93 -8.51 -29.53 -11.05
N GLU A 94 -7.83 -29.30 -9.92
CA GLU A 94 -6.45 -28.81 -9.87
C GLU A 94 -5.43 -29.75 -10.52
N TYR A 95 -5.70 -31.07 -10.55
CA TYR A 95 -4.82 -32.10 -11.12
C TYR A 95 -5.29 -32.62 -12.49
N GLY A 96 -6.22 -31.91 -13.14
CA GLY A 96 -6.78 -32.33 -14.43
C GLY A 96 -5.94 -31.95 -15.65
N LYS A 97 -6.03 -32.75 -16.70
CA LYS A 97 -5.49 -32.46 -18.04
C LYS A 97 -6.64 -32.10 -18.99
N TYR A 98 -6.48 -31.00 -19.71
CA TYR A 98 -7.54 -30.38 -20.50
C TYR A 98 -7.04 -29.90 -21.87
N PHE A 99 -7.88 -30.03 -22.88
CA PHE A 99 -7.79 -29.26 -24.12
C PHE A 99 -9.20 -28.80 -24.53
N GLY A 100 -9.29 -27.65 -25.20
CA GLY A 100 -10.54 -27.10 -25.71
C GLY A 100 -10.63 -27.24 -27.22
N ARG A 101 -11.83 -27.13 -27.75
CA ARG A 101 -12.07 -26.92 -29.19
C ARG A 101 -13.20 -25.93 -29.43
N VAL A 102 -13.15 -25.26 -30.56
CA VAL A 102 -14.14 -24.26 -30.99
C VAL A 102 -14.50 -24.45 -32.45
N ARG A 103 -15.75 -24.15 -32.80
CA ARG A 103 -16.21 -23.96 -34.17
C ARG A 103 -16.96 -22.64 -34.30
N ALA A 104 -16.90 -22.03 -35.47
CA ALA A 104 -17.76 -20.93 -35.86
C ALA A 104 -19.08 -21.47 -36.44
N GLN A 105 -20.17 -20.71 -36.30
CA GLN A 105 -21.48 -21.06 -36.83
C GLN A 105 -22.16 -19.79 -37.37
N LEU A 106 -22.91 -19.92 -38.46
CA LEU A 106 -23.64 -18.83 -39.11
C LEU A 106 -24.96 -19.36 -39.67
N GLY A 107 -26.08 -19.01 -39.04
CA GLY A 107 -27.38 -19.64 -39.33
C GLY A 107 -27.31 -21.16 -39.09
N SER A 108 -27.58 -21.95 -40.13
CA SER A 108 -27.44 -23.41 -40.12
C SER A 108 -26.04 -23.92 -40.45
N GLU A 109 -25.16 -23.10 -41.03
CA GLU A 109 -23.80 -23.51 -41.40
C GLU A 109 -22.88 -23.52 -40.17
N SER A 110 -21.87 -24.40 -40.18
CA SER A 110 -20.92 -24.57 -39.07
C SER A 110 -19.56 -24.99 -39.60
N SER A 111 -18.49 -24.39 -39.06
CA SER A 111 -17.13 -24.73 -39.46
C SER A 111 -16.70 -26.10 -38.93
N ALA A 112 -15.61 -26.63 -39.49
CA ALA A 112 -14.86 -27.68 -38.81
C ALA A 112 -14.40 -27.20 -37.43
N TRP A 113 -14.35 -28.12 -36.46
CA TRP A 113 -13.78 -27.89 -35.14
C TRP A 113 -12.27 -27.64 -35.23
N VAL A 114 -11.76 -26.73 -34.41
CA VAL A 114 -10.32 -26.48 -34.23
C VAL A 114 -9.98 -26.64 -32.77
N GLU A 115 -8.99 -27.49 -32.48
CA GLU A 115 -8.56 -27.84 -31.13
C GLU A 115 -7.41 -26.93 -30.66
N SER A 116 -7.26 -26.79 -29.34
CA SER A 116 -6.24 -25.98 -28.70
C SER A 116 -4.98 -26.78 -28.35
N ASN A 117 -3.94 -26.08 -27.89
CA ASN A 117 -2.94 -26.70 -27.03
C ASN A 117 -3.59 -27.37 -25.79
N THR A 118 -2.92 -28.39 -25.27
CA THR A 118 -3.27 -29.00 -23.98
C THR A 118 -2.71 -28.18 -22.81
N ILE A 119 -3.32 -28.31 -21.64
CA ILE A 119 -2.85 -27.81 -20.34
C ILE A 119 -3.04 -28.90 -19.27
N THR A 120 -2.04 -29.07 -18.40
CA THR A 120 -2.11 -29.83 -17.15
C THR A 120 -2.20 -28.82 -16.01
N MET A 121 -3.33 -28.75 -15.29
CA MET A 121 -3.65 -27.59 -14.45
C MET A 121 -2.60 -27.28 -13.38
N ASP A 122 -2.03 -28.30 -12.74
CA ASP A 122 -1.03 -28.17 -11.69
C ASP A 122 0.40 -27.89 -12.20
N LYS A 123 0.67 -28.05 -13.51
CA LYS A 123 2.02 -27.94 -14.09
C LYS A 123 2.18 -26.82 -15.11
N ASP A 124 1.09 -26.44 -15.76
CA ASP A 124 1.08 -25.50 -16.88
C ASP A 124 0.37 -24.17 -16.56
N THR A 125 -0.32 -24.05 -15.42
CA THR A 125 -0.97 -22.80 -15.02
C THR A 125 0.07 -21.70 -14.74
N ILE A 126 -0.24 -20.48 -15.15
CA ILE A 126 0.57 -19.30 -14.84
C ILE A 126 0.18 -18.85 -13.43
N ILE A 127 1.08 -19.06 -12.47
CA ILE A 127 0.91 -18.57 -11.10
C ILE A 127 1.14 -17.04 -11.13
N GLY A 128 0.13 -16.29 -10.72
CA GLY A 128 0.17 -14.84 -10.57
C GLY A 128 1.07 -14.40 -9.42
N SER A 129 1.34 -13.10 -9.35
CA SER A 129 2.18 -12.52 -8.31
C SER A 129 1.51 -12.60 -6.92
N PRO A 130 2.28 -12.85 -5.84
CA PRO A 130 1.78 -12.63 -4.49
C PRO A 130 1.52 -11.13 -4.26
N ASN A 131 0.62 -10.82 -3.33
CA ASN A 131 0.54 -9.46 -2.80
C ASN A 131 1.50 -9.32 -1.61
N VAL A 132 2.16 -8.18 -1.48
CA VAL A 132 3.22 -7.94 -0.49
C VAL A 132 2.95 -6.63 0.22
N SER A 133 3.01 -6.66 1.55
CA SER A 133 2.90 -5.49 2.41
C SER A 133 4.08 -5.47 3.38
N LEU A 134 4.69 -4.30 3.54
CA LEU A 134 5.84 -4.07 4.41
C LEU A 134 5.40 -3.35 5.69
N PHE A 135 6.16 -3.51 6.76
CA PHE A 135 6.04 -2.76 8.00
C PHE A 135 7.42 -2.58 8.62
N SER A 136 7.87 -1.33 8.78
CA SER A 136 9.14 -1.02 9.44
C SER A 136 8.99 -1.00 10.96
N ASN A 137 10.00 -1.55 11.64
CA ASN A 137 10.14 -1.48 13.10
C ASN A 137 11.62 -1.25 13.42
N GLY A 138 12.01 0.01 13.59
CA GLY A 138 13.41 0.39 13.75
C GLY A 138 14.25 -0.05 12.55
N ALA A 139 15.38 -0.70 12.84
CA ALA A 139 16.30 -1.28 11.86
C ALA A 139 15.85 -2.64 11.28
N THR A 140 14.53 -2.94 11.32
CA THR A 140 13.95 -4.17 10.76
C THR A 140 12.72 -3.87 9.90
N ILE A 141 12.41 -4.76 8.96
CA ILE A 141 11.18 -4.70 8.14
C ILE A 141 10.48 -6.07 8.16
N GLU A 142 9.24 -6.12 8.64
CA GLU A 142 8.37 -7.30 8.44
C GLU A 142 7.78 -7.28 7.02
N VAL A 143 8.07 -8.34 6.26
CA VAL A 143 7.50 -8.62 4.95
C VAL A 143 6.34 -9.60 5.14
N SER A 144 5.11 -9.12 4.99
CA SER A 144 3.90 -9.94 5.00
C SER A 144 3.46 -10.24 3.55
N ILE A 145 3.24 -11.52 3.26
CA ILE A 145 3.04 -12.06 1.92
C ILE A 145 1.68 -12.77 1.87
N LYS A 146 0.85 -12.40 0.89
CA LYS A 146 -0.46 -13.01 0.66
C LYS A 146 -0.47 -13.78 -0.67
N ASP A 147 -0.76 -15.07 -0.58
CA ASP A 147 -0.90 -15.96 -1.72
C ASP A 147 -1.92 -15.43 -2.77
N PRO A 148 -1.64 -15.57 -4.08
CA PRO A 148 -2.58 -15.22 -5.13
C PRO A 148 -3.84 -16.09 -5.08
N VAL A 149 -5.01 -15.46 -5.27
CA VAL A 149 -6.30 -16.16 -5.31
C VAL A 149 -6.39 -17.03 -6.56
N PHE A 150 -6.65 -18.33 -6.35
CA PHE A 150 -6.88 -19.32 -7.39
C PHE A 150 -8.39 -19.54 -7.62
N ALA A 151 -8.78 -19.90 -8.84
CA ALA A 151 -10.19 -19.98 -9.25
C ALA A 151 -10.87 -21.35 -8.98
N VAL A 152 -10.09 -22.39 -8.65
CA VAL A 152 -10.57 -23.78 -8.45
C VAL A 152 -10.33 -24.28 -7.02
N SER A 153 -9.21 -23.87 -6.42
CA SER A 153 -8.66 -24.40 -5.16
C SER A 153 -7.89 -23.27 -4.47
N THR A 154 -7.14 -23.53 -3.40
CA THR A 154 -6.15 -22.55 -2.87
C THR A 154 -4.75 -22.91 -3.33
N LEU A 155 -3.83 -21.94 -3.46
CA LEU A 155 -2.44 -22.21 -3.84
C LEU A 155 -1.82 -23.29 -2.95
N ARG A 156 -2.05 -23.21 -1.62
CA ARG A 156 -1.50 -24.14 -0.62
C ARG A 156 -2.13 -25.53 -0.63
N ASN A 157 -3.33 -25.72 -1.18
CA ASN A 157 -3.93 -27.05 -1.36
C ASN A 157 -3.32 -27.79 -2.57
N VAL A 158 -2.91 -27.05 -3.61
CA VAL A 158 -2.26 -27.60 -4.81
C VAL A 158 -0.75 -27.76 -4.63
N TYR A 159 -0.14 -26.78 -3.97
CA TYR A 159 1.29 -26.63 -3.78
C TYR A 159 1.59 -26.44 -2.27
N SER A 160 1.41 -27.51 -1.49
CA SER A 160 1.63 -27.53 -0.05
C SER A 160 3.00 -26.95 0.35
N PHE A 161 4.05 -27.36 -0.38
CA PHE A 161 5.44 -26.95 -0.16
C PHE A 161 5.87 -25.73 -1.00
N ALA A 162 4.93 -24.91 -1.46
CA ALA A 162 5.27 -23.66 -2.15
C ALA A 162 6.17 -22.76 -1.27
N THR A 163 7.19 -22.19 -1.89
CA THR A 163 8.18 -21.33 -1.22
C THR A 163 8.23 -19.95 -1.84
N TYR A 164 8.62 -18.96 -1.05
CA TYR A 164 8.91 -17.61 -1.47
C TYR A 164 10.41 -17.41 -1.61
N ASN A 165 10.78 -16.75 -2.70
CA ASN A 165 12.09 -16.14 -2.91
C ASN A 165 11.91 -14.62 -2.78
N ILE A 166 12.50 -14.04 -1.74
CA ILE A 166 12.47 -12.61 -1.43
C ILE A 166 13.77 -12.00 -1.92
N THR A 167 13.67 -10.95 -2.70
CA THR A 167 14.78 -10.19 -3.27
C THR A 167 14.66 -8.76 -2.80
N TYR A 168 15.72 -8.20 -2.21
CA TYR A 168 15.66 -6.85 -1.63
C TYR A 168 16.96 -6.08 -1.77
N TRP A 169 16.87 -4.75 -1.90
CA TRP A 169 17.99 -3.85 -2.10
C TRP A 169 17.71 -2.49 -1.46
N LYS A 170 18.75 -1.74 -1.09
CA LYS A 170 18.61 -0.31 -0.75
C LYS A 170 18.23 0.44 -2.02
N ASN A 171 17.27 1.35 -2.00
CA ASN A 171 16.82 2.05 -3.21
C ASN A 171 17.99 2.74 -3.96
N SER A 172 18.89 3.35 -3.19
CA SER A 172 20.12 4.00 -3.69
C SER A 172 21.20 3.05 -4.25
N GLN A 173 21.10 1.73 -4.05
CA GLN A 173 22.14 0.74 -4.39
C GLN A 173 21.52 -0.57 -4.94
N ARG A 174 20.67 -0.46 -5.98
CA ARG A 174 19.99 -1.61 -6.62
C ARG A 174 20.93 -2.75 -7.06
N GLU A 175 22.16 -2.42 -7.46
CA GLU A 175 23.18 -3.43 -7.83
C GLU A 175 23.58 -4.34 -6.66
N LYS A 176 23.50 -3.86 -5.41
CA LYS A 176 23.77 -4.64 -4.19
C LYS A 176 22.51 -5.33 -3.68
N THR A 177 21.90 -6.12 -4.57
CA THR A 177 20.72 -6.94 -4.25
C THR A 177 21.10 -8.07 -3.30
N ARG A 178 20.30 -8.27 -2.26
CA ARG A 178 20.32 -9.41 -1.34
C ARG A 178 19.14 -10.35 -1.67
N HIS A 179 19.32 -11.65 -1.47
CA HIS A 179 18.29 -12.68 -1.70
C HIS A 179 18.10 -13.57 -0.47
N ILE A 180 16.86 -13.98 -0.22
CA ILE A 180 16.46 -15.01 0.75
C ILE A 180 15.53 -15.97 0.01
N SER A 181 15.81 -17.27 0.05
CA SER A 181 15.09 -18.28 -0.73
C SER A 181 14.45 -19.36 0.15
N ASN A 182 13.55 -20.14 -0.45
CA ASN A 182 12.91 -21.32 0.14
C ASN A 182 12.05 -21.06 1.40
N ILE A 183 11.56 -19.83 1.60
CA ILE A 183 10.74 -19.50 2.78
C ILE A 183 9.30 -19.97 2.60
N GLN A 184 8.76 -20.76 3.53
CA GLN A 184 7.37 -21.24 3.44
C GLN A 184 6.37 -20.30 4.13
N GLN A 185 6.84 -19.55 5.14
CA GLN A 185 6.05 -18.66 5.98
C GLN A 185 5.54 -17.43 5.23
N ASN A 186 4.29 -17.05 5.48
CA ASN A 186 3.66 -15.85 4.92
C ASN A 186 4.07 -14.53 5.61
N ARG A 187 5.00 -14.57 6.57
CA ARG A 187 5.59 -13.42 7.26
C ARG A 187 7.07 -13.68 7.48
N VAL A 188 7.92 -12.70 7.19
CA VAL A 188 9.39 -12.79 7.29
C VAL A 188 9.93 -11.47 7.78
N VAL A 189 10.78 -11.47 8.82
CA VAL A 189 11.45 -10.24 9.28
C VAL A 189 12.82 -10.14 8.60
N LEU A 190 13.09 -8.99 7.98
CA LEU A 190 14.39 -8.61 7.46
C LEU A 190 15.15 -7.88 8.57
N ASN A 191 16.19 -8.52 9.10
CA ASN A 191 17.10 -7.97 10.11
C ASN A 191 18.34 -7.38 9.44
N ASP A 192 19.23 -6.77 10.24
CA ASP A 192 20.55 -6.27 9.82
C ASP A 192 20.45 -5.32 8.60
N LEU A 193 19.51 -4.39 8.72
CA LEU A 193 19.28 -3.27 7.83
C LEU A 193 19.88 -2.00 8.44
N ASP A 194 20.38 -1.10 7.60
CA ASP A 194 20.81 0.22 8.03
C ASP A 194 19.57 1.02 8.48
N PRO A 195 19.64 1.83 9.56
CA PRO A 195 18.56 2.74 9.93
C PRO A 195 18.42 3.90 8.93
N TRP A 196 17.27 4.58 8.93
CA TRP A 196 16.96 5.72 8.04
C TRP A 196 17.20 5.46 6.55
N THR A 197 17.01 4.21 6.12
CA THR A 197 17.35 3.74 4.78
C THR A 197 16.14 3.09 4.12
N GLU A 198 15.82 3.55 2.91
CA GLU A 198 14.76 2.96 2.10
C GLU A 198 15.22 1.65 1.45
N TYR A 199 14.50 0.57 1.73
CA TYR A 199 14.68 -0.74 1.13
C TYR A 199 13.49 -1.08 0.24
N CYS A 200 13.78 -1.55 -0.97
CA CYS A 200 12.80 -2.04 -1.92
C CYS A 200 12.85 -3.57 -1.98
N ILE A 201 11.67 -4.21 -1.89
CA ILE A 201 11.46 -5.65 -1.80
C ILE A 201 10.65 -6.11 -3.03
N GLN A 202 11.01 -7.27 -3.57
CA GLN A 202 10.25 -7.99 -4.59
C GLN A 202 10.22 -9.50 -4.25
N VAL A 203 9.06 -10.14 -4.43
CA VAL A 203 8.81 -11.54 -4.02
C VAL A 203 8.37 -12.39 -5.21
N GLN A 204 8.86 -13.62 -5.28
CA GLN A 204 8.43 -14.64 -6.25
C GLN A 204 8.06 -15.93 -5.52
N ILE A 205 7.03 -16.64 -6.00
CA ILE A 205 6.65 -17.96 -5.52
C ILE A 205 7.25 -19.03 -6.43
N ASN A 206 7.88 -20.04 -5.83
CA ASN A 206 8.37 -21.25 -6.46
C ASN A 206 7.60 -22.47 -5.95
N THR A 207 7.51 -23.52 -6.77
CA THR A 207 6.85 -24.79 -6.40
C THR A 207 7.63 -25.96 -7.00
N GLU A 208 7.49 -27.16 -6.43
CA GLU A 208 8.10 -28.39 -6.97
C GLU A 208 7.35 -28.94 -8.19
N ARG A 209 6.03 -28.73 -8.25
CA ARG A 209 5.10 -29.39 -9.19
C ARG A 209 4.87 -28.58 -10.47
N ASN A 210 4.91 -27.25 -10.38
CA ASN A 210 4.94 -26.34 -11.52
C ASN A 210 6.38 -25.85 -11.72
N PRO A 211 7.07 -26.22 -12.82
CA PRO A 211 8.47 -25.87 -13.04
C PRO A 211 8.69 -24.39 -13.43
N LYS A 212 7.61 -23.64 -13.68
CA LYS A 212 7.67 -22.19 -13.93
C LYS A 212 7.41 -21.46 -12.60
N PRO A 213 8.33 -20.60 -12.12
CA PRO A 213 8.03 -19.76 -10.97
C PRO A 213 6.92 -18.76 -11.31
N SER A 214 6.28 -18.22 -10.27
CA SER A 214 5.21 -17.23 -10.45
C SER A 214 5.70 -15.96 -11.12
N LYS A 215 4.76 -15.10 -11.54
CA LYS A 215 5.09 -13.68 -11.77
C LYS A 215 5.69 -13.07 -10.50
N LEU A 216 6.69 -12.21 -10.68
CA LEU A 216 7.24 -11.37 -9.61
C LEU A 216 6.17 -10.42 -9.08
N SER A 217 6.22 -10.10 -7.78
CA SER A 217 5.41 -9.03 -7.19
C SER A 217 5.72 -7.67 -7.81
N GLY A 218 4.83 -6.70 -7.58
CA GLY A 218 5.24 -5.29 -7.63
C GLY A 218 6.43 -5.06 -6.69
N ILE A 219 7.27 -4.08 -7.04
CA ILE A 219 8.31 -3.60 -6.13
C ILE A 219 7.61 -2.75 -5.08
N VAL A 220 7.79 -3.08 -3.81
CA VAL A 220 7.28 -2.31 -2.67
C VAL A 220 8.49 -1.82 -1.89
N CYS A 221 8.53 -0.54 -1.53
CA CYS A 221 9.63 0.05 -0.78
C CYS A 221 9.13 0.56 0.58
N GLU A 222 9.99 0.48 1.59
CA GLU A 222 9.72 0.90 2.96
C GLU A 222 11.00 1.45 3.58
N SER A 223 10.89 2.43 4.47
CA SER A 223 12.02 3.05 5.15
C SER A 223 12.19 2.51 6.57
N THR A 224 13.41 2.07 6.89
CA THR A 224 13.77 1.79 8.29
C THR A 224 13.78 3.08 9.10
N THR A 225 13.32 3.00 10.35
CA THR A 225 13.47 4.08 11.33
C THR A 225 14.71 3.81 12.18
N ASN A 226 15.03 4.71 13.11
CA ASN A 226 15.79 4.28 14.29
C ASN A 226 14.85 3.52 15.24
N GLU A 227 15.39 2.61 16.05
CA GLU A 227 14.71 2.32 17.33
C GLU A 227 14.80 3.58 18.21
N GLU A 228 13.78 3.86 19.02
CA GLU A 228 13.92 4.86 20.08
C GLU A 228 15.08 4.45 20.98
N ALA A 229 15.97 5.39 21.33
CA ALA A 229 17.25 5.09 21.97
C ALA A 229 17.06 4.17 23.19
N ALA A 230 17.49 2.90 23.02
CA ALA A 230 16.89 1.75 23.69
C ALA A 230 16.63 1.99 25.19
N PRO A 231 15.47 1.63 25.77
CA PRO A 231 14.97 2.21 27.04
C PRO A 231 15.95 2.19 28.23
N TRP A 232 16.88 1.24 28.26
CA TRP A 232 17.96 1.19 29.26
C TRP A 232 18.92 2.40 29.20
N VAL A 233 19.13 3.01 28.03
CA VAL A 233 19.93 4.25 27.87
C VAL A 233 19.25 5.41 28.59
N ALA A 234 17.95 5.61 28.38
CA ALA A 234 17.16 6.61 29.09
C ALA A 234 17.13 6.34 30.60
N ALA A 235 17.03 5.07 31.01
CA ALA A 235 17.09 4.67 32.42
C ALA A 235 18.46 4.97 33.07
N ILE A 236 19.57 4.75 32.35
CA ILE A 236 20.91 5.09 32.85
C ILE A 236 21.08 6.61 32.96
N VAL A 237 20.70 7.38 31.94
CA VAL A 237 20.82 8.85 31.94
C VAL A 237 20.00 9.47 33.08
N THR A 238 18.75 9.01 33.26
CA THR A 238 17.90 9.48 34.37
C THR A 238 18.42 9.05 35.74
N PHE A 239 18.93 7.82 35.89
CA PHE A 239 19.55 7.36 37.14
C PHE A 239 20.79 8.19 37.51
N VAL A 240 21.68 8.48 36.55
CA VAL A 240 22.86 9.33 36.77
C VAL A 240 22.45 10.76 37.14
N PHE A 241 21.44 11.32 36.49
CA PHE A 241 20.94 12.67 36.80
C PHE A 241 20.32 12.74 38.22
N MET A 242 19.55 11.72 38.61
CA MET A 242 18.98 11.60 39.96
C MET A 242 20.07 11.43 41.02
N ALA A 243 21.08 10.60 40.76
CA ALA A 243 22.22 10.42 41.67
C ALA A 243 23.02 11.73 41.87
N MET A 244 23.25 12.49 40.79
CA MET A 244 23.87 13.81 40.85
C MET A 244 23.01 14.82 41.64
N ALA A 245 21.69 14.83 41.44
CA ALA A 245 20.78 15.70 42.19
C ALA A 245 20.81 15.38 43.70
N VAL A 246 20.77 14.10 44.08
CA VAL A 246 20.89 13.66 45.48
C VAL A 246 22.25 14.06 46.08
N ALA A 247 23.34 13.87 45.34
CA ALA A 247 24.68 14.29 45.79
C ALA A 247 24.76 15.81 46.04
N LEU A 248 24.20 16.63 45.14
CA LEU A 248 24.13 18.08 45.30
C LEU A 248 23.30 18.49 46.52
N VAL A 249 22.17 17.83 46.79
CA VAL A 249 21.35 18.08 48.00
C VAL A 249 22.12 17.70 49.26
N VAL A 250 22.80 16.56 49.30
CA VAL A 250 23.64 16.15 50.45
C VAL A 250 24.76 17.16 50.70
N VAL A 251 25.45 17.61 49.65
CA VAL A 251 26.48 18.67 49.73
C VAL A 251 25.86 19.96 50.28
N ALA A 252 24.72 20.42 49.75
CA ALA A 252 24.06 21.65 50.21
C ALA A 252 23.63 21.57 51.69
N VAL A 253 23.21 20.39 52.17
CA VAL A 253 22.85 20.16 53.58
C VAL A 253 24.08 20.10 54.48
N VAL A 254 25.13 19.34 54.11
CA VAL A 254 26.36 19.21 54.92
C VAL A 254 27.11 20.53 55.02
N TYR A 255 27.20 21.29 53.94
CA TYR A 255 27.83 22.61 53.94
C TYR A 255 26.89 23.74 54.36
N ARG A 256 25.63 23.47 54.77
CA ARG A 256 24.63 24.49 55.09
C ARG A 256 25.10 25.50 56.12
N GLU A 257 25.71 25.06 57.22
CA GLU A 257 26.27 26.00 58.22
C GLU A 257 27.48 26.77 57.67
N ARG A 258 28.34 26.12 56.88
CA ARG A 258 29.55 26.74 56.32
C ARG A 258 29.20 27.82 55.29
N ILE A 259 28.17 27.57 54.48
CA ILE A 259 27.61 28.51 53.49
C ILE A 259 26.84 29.63 54.22
N SER A 260 26.03 29.29 55.23
CA SER A 260 25.30 30.27 56.06
C SER A 260 26.26 31.25 56.74
N ASN A 261 27.32 30.76 57.37
CA ASN A 261 28.33 31.60 58.04
C ASN A 261 29.21 32.40 57.05
N PHE A 262 29.23 32.05 55.76
CA PHE A 262 29.96 32.78 54.71
C PHE A 262 29.09 33.86 54.05
N LEU A 263 27.79 33.60 53.85
CA LEU A 263 26.82 34.56 53.30
C LEU A 263 26.31 35.56 54.35
N CYS A 264 26.21 35.12 55.60
CA CYS A 264 25.76 35.90 56.76
C CYS A 264 26.72 35.67 57.95
N PRO A 265 27.86 36.38 58.04
CA PRO A 265 28.70 36.34 59.22
C PRO A 265 27.91 36.80 60.46
N LYS A 266 28.04 36.07 61.58
CA LYS A 266 27.35 36.37 62.84
C LYS A 266 28.06 37.46 63.65
N ASP A 267 28.36 38.58 63.00
CA ASP A 267 28.96 39.73 63.67
C ASP A 267 27.94 40.44 64.56
N ALA A 268 28.23 40.50 65.86
CA ALA A 268 27.40 41.24 66.80
C ALA A 268 27.59 42.75 66.57
N LEU A 269 26.54 43.43 66.08
CA LEU A 269 26.57 44.86 65.78
C LEU A 269 27.13 45.66 66.98
N PRO A 270 28.22 46.43 66.80
CA PRO A 270 28.83 47.19 67.89
C PRO A 270 27.84 48.11 68.59
N GLN A 271 27.88 48.13 69.93
CA GLN A 271 26.82 48.73 70.76
C GLN A 271 26.50 50.20 70.41
N HIS A 272 27.51 50.99 70.01
CA HIS A 272 27.34 52.39 69.61
C HIS A 272 26.41 52.58 68.40
N PHE A 273 26.39 51.65 67.43
CA PHE A 273 25.42 51.69 66.32
C PHE A 273 24.00 51.36 66.79
N LYS A 274 23.87 50.47 67.78
CA LYS A 274 22.56 50.09 68.34
C LYS A 274 21.92 51.26 69.10
N GLU A 275 22.73 52.08 69.76
CA GLU A 275 22.31 53.31 70.41
C GLU A 275 21.90 54.38 69.40
N TYR A 276 22.68 54.59 68.33
CA TYR A 276 22.36 55.52 67.24
C TYR A 276 21.08 55.16 66.45
N LEU A 277 20.80 53.86 66.28
CA LEU A 277 19.63 53.37 65.52
C LEU A 277 18.34 53.25 66.36
N LEU A 278 18.42 53.32 67.69
CA LEU A 278 17.27 53.27 68.60
C LEU A 278 16.94 54.63 69.25
N ALA A 279 17.80 55.63 69.07
CA ALA A 279 17.50 57.02 69.42
C ALA A 279 16.30 57.55 68.61
N HIS A 280 15.40 58.30 69.25
CA HIS A 280 14.29 58.93 68.55
C HIS A 280 14.81 59.95 67.52
N PRO A 281 14.32 59.92 66.26
CA PRO A 281 14.75 60.87 65.24
C PRO A 281 14.14 62.24 65.50
N ASN A 282 14.88 63.12 66.19
CA ASN A 282 14.50 64.52 66.34
C ASN A 282 14.36 65.19 64.96
N SER A 283 13.18 65.75 64.70
CA SER A 283 12.68 65.98 63.34
C SER A 283 13.19 67.26 62.68
N THR A 284 13.87 67.11 61.55
CA THR A 284 14.00 68.16 60.51
C THR A 284 13.84 67.55 59.11
N ILE A 285 14.73 66.63 58.73
CA ILE A 285 14.84 66.03 57.38
C ILE A 285 13.50 65.46 56.86
N TYR A 286 12.75 64.77 57.71
CA TYR A 286 11.46 64.15 57.35
C TYR A 286 10.30 65.14 57.20
N MET A 287 10.45 66.39 57.66
CA MET A 287 9.47 67.48 57.45
C MET A 287 9.77 68.24 56.15
N ASP A 288 11.04 68.50 55.82
CA ASP A 288 11.41 69.12 54.53
C ASP A 288 10.97 68.26 53.35
N MET A 289 11.19 66.94 53.41
CA MET A 289 10.72 65.98 52.40
C MET A 289 9.19 65.92 52.25
N ARG A 290 8.41 66.50 53.17
CA ARG A 290 6.95 66.56 53.10
C ARG A 290 6.41 67.89 52.57
N ASN A 291 7.25 68.93 52.52
CA ASN A 291 6.87 70.28 52.10
C ASN A 291 7.45 70.67 50.73
N SER A 292 8.34 69.87 50.14
CA SER A 292 8.83 70.07 48.77
C SER A 292 7.73 69.79 47.74
N HIS A 293 7.38 70.79 46.93
CA HIS A 293 6.51 70.63 45.76
C HIS A 293 7.11 69.62 44.76
N PRO A 294 6.27 68.86 44.00
CA PRO A 294 6.78 67.97 42.97
C PRO A 294 7.50 68.75 41.86
N PRO A 295 8.62 68.26 41.32
CA PRO A 295 9.33 68.91 40.23
C PRO A 295 8.50 68.85 38.93
N GLU A 296 8.62 69.90 38.12
CA GLU A 296 7.91 70.05 36.86
C GLU A 296 8.61 69.22 35.76
N GLU A 297 8.05 68.06 35.42
CA GLU A 297 8.64 67.13 34.44
C GLU A 297 8.49 67.67 33.01
N ILE A 298 9.61 68.08 32.41
CA ILE A 298 9.66 68.54 31.01
C ILE A 298 9.65 67.32 30.08
N TYR A 299 8.46 66.92 29.63
CA TYR A 299 8.31 65.87 28.61
C TYR A 299 8.69 66.39 27.21
N HIS A 300 9.47 65.60 26.46
CA HIS A 300 9.65 65.79 25.03
C HIS A 300 8.76 64.80 24.26
N GLN A 301 7.81 65.34 23.49
CA GLN A 301 6.84 64.55 22.73
C GLN A 301 7.49 63.94 21.48
N ILE A 302 7.86 62.66 21.56
CA ILE A 302 8.35 61.89 20.42
C ILE A 302 7.15 61.26 19.70
N SER A 303 6.75 61.80 18.54
CA SER A 303 5.75 61.18 17.67
C SER A 303 6.40 60.21 16.68
N ILE A 304 6.17 58.92 16.86
CA ILE A 304 6.56 57.88 15.89
C ILE A 304 5.56 57.91 14.73
N ILE A 305 6.01 58.33 13.55
CA ILE A 305 5.24 58.23 12.31
C ILE A 305 5.45 56.84 11.72
N ALA A 306 4.39 56.06 11.60
CA ALA A 306 4.37 54.88 10.75
C ALA A 306 4.03 55.32 9.32
N ASP A 307 4.90 54.99 8.35
CA ASP A 307 4.59 55.13 6.92
C ASP A 307 3.83 53.88 6.47
N ASP A 308 2.52 54.03 6.25
CA ASP A 308 1.63 52.96 5.77
C ASP A 308 1.06 53.34 4.40
N ARG A 309 1.14 52.41 3.46
CA ARG A 309 0.66 52.57 2.08
C ARG A 309 -0.38 51.52 1.75
N SER A 310 -1.64 51.91 1.83
CA SER A 310 -2.78 51.29 1.14
C SER A 310 -2.57 51.30 -0.39
N VAL A 311 -3.30 50.58 -1.26
CA VAL A 311 -4.71 50.08 -1.33
C VAL A 311 -4.67 48.71 -2.07
N GLU A 312 -5.56 47.71 -1.98
CA GLU A 312 -7.00 47.53 -1.61
C GLU A 312 -7.15 46.20 -0.81
N GLY A 313 -8.31 45.72 -0.30
CA GLY A 313 -9.70 46.22 -0.31
C GLY A 313 -10.68 45.20 0.33
N GLU A 314 -11.87 45.69 0.73
CA GLU A 314 -13.08 44.96 1.19
C GLU A 314 -12.98 43.93 2.37
N VAL A 315 -13.92 43.69 3.31
CA VAL A 315 -15.13 44.31 3.92
C VAL A 315 -15.88 43.15 4.65
N PRO A 316 -16.54 43.30 5.84
CA PRO A 316 -16.04 43.80 7.12
C PRO A 316 -16.52 42.95 8.37
N LEU A 317 -16.20 43.43 9.58
CA LEU A 317 -16.93 43.28 10.88
C LEU A 317 -17.46 41.91 11.39
N GLU A 318 -17.06 41.57 12.63
CA GLU A 318 -17.97 41.71 13.80
C GLU A 318 -17.17 42.03 15.09
N VAL A 319 -17.84 42.51 16.16
CA VAL A 319 -17.19 43.08 17.37
C VAL A 319 -17.96 42.80 18.67
N ALA A 320 -17.30 42.14 19.64
CA ALA A 320 -17.64 42.17 21.07
C ALA A 320 -16.36 41.95 21.92
N ARG A 321 -15.84 42.98 22.61
CA ARG A 321 -16.14 43.35 24.01
C ARG A 321 -15.85 42.21 25.00
N THR A 322 -14.73 42.21 25.73
CA THR A 322 -14.29 43.13 26.82
C THR A 322 -15.09 42.96 28.12
N ALA A 323 -14.47 42.34 29.13
CA ALA A 323 -14.56 42.73 30.55
C ALA A 323 -13.48 42.02 31.38
N CYS A 324 -12.86 42.73 32.32
CA CYS A 324 -12.01 42.13 33.38
C CYS A 324 -12.78 42.13 34.70
N SER A 325 -12.52 41.15 35.57
CA SER A 325 -12.56 41.39 37.02
C SER A 325 -11.56 40.50 37.75
N LYS A 326 -11.04 41.01 38.87
CA LYS A 326 -10.39 40.22 39.91
C LYS A 326 -11.47 39.51 40.74
N GLN A 327 -11.14 38.39 41.37
CA GLN A 327 -10.84 38.35 42.82
C GLN A 327 -10.34 36.94 43.19
N CYS A 328 -9.46 36.83 44.19
CA CYS A 328 -9.07 35.55 44.78
C CYS A 328 -10.08 35.10 45.84
N ASP A 329 -10.21 33.81 46.08
CA ASP A 329 -10.57 33.32 47.41
C ASP A 329 -9.82 32.01 47.74
N VAL A 330 -9.69 31.71 49.03
CA VAL A 330 -8.93 30.57 49.56
C VAL A 330 -9.71 29.92 50.69
N THR A 331 -10.13 28.67 50.50
CA THR A 331 -10.69 27.84 51.57
C THR A 331 -9.90 26.55 51.71
N VAL A 332 -9.14 26.45 52.80
CA VAL A 332 -8.74 25.18 53.40
C VAL A 332 -9.88 24.71 54.28
N GLU A 333 -10.25 23.43 54.23
CA GLU A 333 -10.85 22.75 55.39
C GLU A 333 -10.35 21.31 55.47
N GLU A 334 -10.43 20.72 56.67
CA GLU A 334 -9.67 19.57 57.14
C GLU A 334 -10.60 18.48 57.70
N ARG A 335 -10.58 17.28 57.11
CA ARG A 335 -10.85 16.00 57.80
C ARG A 335 -10.35 14.79 57.01
#